data_AF-A0A534WUG5-F1
#
_entry.id   AF-A0A534WUG5-F1
#
_cell.length_a   1.000
_cell.length_b   1.000
_cell.length_c   1.000
_cell.angle_alpha   90.00
_cell.angle_beta   90.00
_cell.angle_gamma   90.00
#
_symmetry.space_group_name_H-M   'P 1'
#
loop_
_entity.id
_entity.type
_entity.pdbx_description
1 polymer ?
#
loop_
_entity_poly.entity_id
_entity_poly.type
_entity_poly.pdbx_seq_one_letter_code
_entity_poly.pdbx_strand_id
1 'polypeptide(L)'
;MPTRTMGPGAGVTRGSPSDRLDDESGAVVHRRTRRLTVAIAVAAHLIGTGVVLVLLVFVLPVPPEFEGWTPGSAQLVRRNLVAAIAYVGLIVPAGVALGLKQADPATRWLLEERAPTERERELALGLGLRLLRMQTGLWAGGVVLFYLLNVSTSGLLAFEIAITVALGGVTTAAVAYLLTERNTRSTIARALAGAPPRSYRVPGVATRALFAWALGTAVPVIGVVAIAAVSLALPVSAHRVAATALCLGVIALVVGLGAMVIFAQSISDPLRILR
;
A
#
# COMPACT_ATOMS: atom_id res chain seq x y z
N MET A 1 -44.45 55.85 -12.21
CA MET A 1 -43.16 55.11 -12.14
C MET A 1 -43.22 54.17 -10.94
N PRO A 2 -42.91 52.87 -11.10
CA PRO A 2 -43.24 51.84 -10.12
C PRO A 2 -42.09 51.58 -9.12
N THR A 3 -42.43 51.37 -7.85
CA THR A 3 -41.51 50.88 -6.81
C THR A 3 -41.47 49.36 -6.84
N ARG A 4 -40.35 48.82 -7.33
CA ARG A 4 -40.07 47.38 -7.40
C ARG A 4 -39.40 46.96 -6.08
N THR A 5 -40.13 46.26 -5.21
CA THR A 5 -39.57 45.59 -4.04
C THR A 5 -38.76 44.38 -4.50
N MET A 6 -37.42 44.44 -4.36
CA MET A 6 -36.54 43.28 -4.51
C MET A 6 -36.68 42.37 -3.28
N GLY A 7 -37.08 41.11 -3.49
CA GLY A 7 -37.08 40.08 -2.46
C GLY A 7 -35.65 39.63 -2.11
N PRO A 8 -35.38 39.17 -0.87
CA PRO A 8 -34.07 38.65 -0.49
C PRO A 8 -33.74 37.39 -1.30
N GLY A 9 -32.54 37.37 -1.88
CA GLY A 9 -32.04 36.26 -2.68
C GLY A 9 -32.11 34.94 -1.94
N ALA A 10 -32.61 33.93 -2.63
CA ALA A 10 -32.51 32.53 -2.22
C ALA A 10 -31.02 32.19 -2.04
N GLY A 11 -30.59 32.11 -0.78
CA GLY A 11 -29.31 31.55 -0.43
C GLY A 11 -29.28 30.10 -0.89
N VAL A 12 -28.43 29.79 -1.86
CA VAL A 12 -28.05 28.42 -2.19
C VAL A 12 -27.42 27.84 -0.93
N THR A 13 -28.22 27.11 -0.15
CA THR A 13 -27.74 26.29 0.95
C THR A 13 -26.81 25.25 0.36
N ARG A 14 -25.50 25.53 0.35
CA ARG A 14 -24.49 24.51 0.11
C ARG A 14 -24.67 23.47 1.22
N GLY A 15 -25.32 22.36 0.88
CA GLY A 15 -25.51 21.23 1.79
C GLY A 15 -24.21 20.89 2.49
N SER A 16 -24.33 20.54 3.77
CA SER A 16 -23.21 20.11 4.59
C SER A 16 -22.47 18.95 3.88
N PRO A 17 -21.17 18.73 4.14
CA PRO A 17 -20.46 17.58 3.58
C PRO A 17 -21.16 16.24 3.84
N SER A 18 -21.94 16.13 4.93
CA SER A 18 -22.85 15.02 5.23
C SER A 18 -24.00 14.91 4.24
N ASP A 19 -24.69 16.00 3.89
CA ASP A 19 -25.81 15.96 2.92
C ASP A 19 -25.37 15.44 1.55
N ARG A 20 -24.14 15.76 1.12
CA ARG A 20 -23.56 15.25 -0.13
C ARG A 20 -23.18 13.77 -0.08
N LEU A 21 -22.94 13.21 1.10
CA LEU A 21 -22.69 11.78 1.29
C LEU A 21 -23.98 10.98 1.32
N ASP A 22 -25.12 11.61 1.61
CA ASP A 22 -26.43 10.98 1.68
C ASP A 22 -27.12 10.89 0.29
N ASP A 23 -26.77 11.79 -0.65
CA ASP A 23 -27.32 11.80 -2.03
C ASP A 23 -26.76 10.71 -2.96
N GLU A 24 -25.58 10.13 -2.68
CA GLU A 24 -24.94 9.16 -3.59
C GLU A 24 -25.47 7.73 -3.32
N SER A 25 -26.15 7.09 -4.28
CA SER A 25 -26.70 5.73 -4.10
C SER A 25 -25.62 4.74 -3.61
N GLY A 26 -25.99 3.87 -2.65
CA GLY A 26 -25.08 2.87 -2.08
C GLY A 26 -24.45 1.96 -3.14
N ALA A 27 -25.17 1.68 -4.23
CA ALA A 27 -24.64 0.90 -5.35
C ALA A 27 -23.49 1.59 -6.09
N VAL A 28 -23.48 2.92 -6.18
CA VAL A 28 -22.37 3.70 -6.75
C VAL A 28 -21.14 3.58 -5.86
N VAL A 29 -21.32 3.78 -4.54
CA VAL A 29 -20.24 3.65 -3.55
C VAL A 29 -19.66 2.23 -3.55
N HIS A 30 -20.49 1.20 -3.61
CA HIS A 30 -20.05 -0.20 -3.70
C HIS A 30 -19.20 -0.43 -4.95
N ARG A 31 -19.71 -0.05 -6.14
CA ARG A 31 -18.98 -0.24 -7.41
C ARG A 31 -17.65 0.51 -7.43
N ARG A 32 -17.63 1.76 -6.94
CA ARG A 32 -16.41 2.57 -6.83
C ARG A 32 -15.39 1.90 -5.90
N THR A 33 -15.84 1.51 -4.70
CA THR A 33 -14.99 0.85 -3.69
C THR A 33 -14.37 -0.42 -4.25
N ARG A 34 -15.16 -1.25 -4.94
CA ARG A 34 -14.71 -2.49 -5.57
C ARG A 34 -13.68 -2.24 -6.67
N ARG A 35 -13.98 -1.33 -7.61
CA ARG A 35 -13.07 -0.97 -8.72
C ARG A 35 -11.74 -0.42 -8.20
N LEU A 36 -11.78 0.51 -7.24
CA LEU A 36 -10.58 1.09 -6.65
C LEU A 36 -9.78 0.07 -5.84
N THR A 37 -10.43 -0.85 -5.12
CA THR A 37 -9.73 -1.94 -4.39
C THR A 37 -8.95 -2.82 -5.37
N VAL A 38 -9.56 -3.20 -6.51
CA VAL A 38 -8.88 -3.97 -7.55
C VAL A 38 -7.73 -3.16 -8.15
N ALA A 39 -7.97 -1.90 -8.54
CA ALA A 39 -6.95 -1.04 -9.13
C ALA A 39 -5.75 -0.84 -8.19
N ILE A 40 -6.00 -0.56 -6.91
CA ILE A 40 -4.97 -0.43 -5.87
C ILE A 40 -4.21 -1.74 -5.73
N ALA A 41 -4.89 -2.88 -5.63
CA ALA A 41 -4.25 -4.18 -5.45
C ALA A 41 -3.32 -4.54 -6.62
N VAL A 42 -3.79 -4.32 -7.86
CA VAL A 42 -3.00 -4.58 -9.08
C VAL A 42 -1.84 -3.61 -9.18
N ALA A 43 -2.11 -2.30 -9.11
CA ALA A 43 -1.07 -1.27 -9.26
C ALA A 43 0.01 -1.40 -8.19
N ALA A 44 -0.37 -1.62 -6.92
CA ALA A 44 0.60 -1.78 -5.83
C ALA A 44 1.53 -2.97 -6.07
N HIS A 45 1.00 -4.14 -6.48
CA HIS A 45 1.85 -5.30 -6.77
C HIS A 45 2.76 -5.08 -7.97
N LEU A 46 2.23 -4.53 -9.07
CA LEU A 46 3.03 -4.33 -10.28
C LEU A 46 4.14 -3.30 -10.06
N ILE A 47 3.82 -2.17 -9.43
CA ILE A 47 4.79 -1.12 -9.12
C ILE A 47 5.81 -1.65 -8.10
N GLY A 48 5.34 -2.28 -7.01
CA GLY A 48 6.22 -2.83 -5.98
C GLY A 48 7.19 -3.87 -6.52
N THR A 49 6.70 -4.80 -7.35
CA THR A 49 7.54 -5.79 -8.04
C THR A 49 8.53 -5.11 -8.97
N GLY A 50 8.08 -4.14 -9.78
CA GLY A 50 8.95 -3.39 -10.68
C GLY A 50 10.10 -2.70 -9.95
N VAL A 51 9.81 -2.04 -8.82
CA VAL A 51 10.83 -1.41 -7.96
C VAL A 51 11.81 -2.45 -7.42
N VAL A 52 11.32 -3.58 -6.89
CA VAL A 52 12.19 -4.66 -6.39
C VAL A 52 13.09 -5.21 -7.50
N LEU A 53 12.56 -5.44 -8.70
CA LEU A 53 13.36 -5.91 -9.84
C LEU A 53 14.43 -4.88 -10.23
N VAL A 54 14.07 -3.59 -10.27
CA VAL A 54 15.05 -2.53 -10.56
C VAL A 54 16.16 -2.49 -9.51
N LEU A 55 15.80 -2.58 -8.22
CA LEU A 55 16.76 -2.59 -7.13
C LEU A 55 17.71 -3.79 -7.22
N LEU A 56 17.17 -4.99 -7.48
CA LEU A 56 17.96 -6.22 -7.57
C LEU A 56 18.87 -6.28 -8.80
N VAL A 57 18.43 -5.73 -9.93
CA VAL A 57 19.19 -5.82 -11.20
C VAL A 57 20.22 -4.70 -11.34
N PHE A 58 19.86 -3.47 -10.94
CA PHE A 58 20.66 -2.30 -11.28
C PHE A 58 21.35 -1.63 -10.09
N VAL A 59 20.86 -1.86 -8.87
CA VAL A 59 21.27 -1.04 -7.71
C VAL A 59 22.10 -1.84 -6.72
N LEU A 60 21.59 -3.01 -6.32
CA LEU A 60 22.23 -3.82 -5.29
C LEU A 60 23.53 -4.48 -5.79
N PRO A 61 24.51 -4.68 -4.90
CA PRO A 61 25.68 -5.46 -5.25
C PRO A 61 25.26 -6.89 -5.56
N VAL A 62 26.01 -7.49 -6.46
CA VAL A 62 25.95 -8.91 -6.74
C VAL A 62 27.25 -9.53 -6.24
N PRO A 63 27.25 -10.82 -5.86
CA PRO A 63 28.48 -11.51 -5.53
C PRO A 63 29.54 -11.35 -6.64
N PRO A 64 30.85 -11.27 -6.32
CA PRO A 64 31.90 -11.03 -7.29
C PRO A 64 31.88 -11.99 -8.49
N GLU A 65 31.49 -13.25 -8.27
CA GLU A 65 31.36 -14.28 -9.30
C GLU A 65 30.26 -13.99 -10.35
N PHE A 66 29.33 -13.08 -10.05
CA PHE A 66 28.26 -12.63 -10.93
C PHE A 66 28.39 -11.16 -11.32
N GLU A 67 29.53 -10.51 -11.02
CA GLU A 67 29.76 -9.13 -11.39
C GLU A 67 29.91 -8.97 -12.92
N GLY A 68 29.21 -7.98 -13.48
CA GLY A 68 29.15 -7.74 -14.92
C GLY A 68 28.17 -8.66 -15.66
N TRP A 69 28.10 -8.51 -16.98
CA TRP A 69 27.21 -9.32 -17.83
C TRP A 69 27.98 -10.52 -18.40
N THR A 70 27.99 -11.62 -17.65
CA THR A 70 28.57 -12.91 -18.04
C THR A 70 27.45 -13.90 -18.36
N PRO A 71 27.73 -15.02 -19.05
CA PRO A 71 26.72 -16.05 -19.27
C PRO A 71 26.09 -16.58 -17.97
N GLY A 72 26.87 -16.64 -16.88
CA GLY A 72 26.39 -17.05 -15.55
C GLY A 72 25.42 -16.04 -14.93
N SER A 73 25.76 -14.74 -14.94
CA SER A 73 24.88 -13.70 -14.40
C SER A 73 23.62 -13.52 -15.26
N ALA A 74 23.74 -13.61 -16.58
CA ALA A 74 22.59 -13.60 -17.48
C ALA A 74 21.62 -14.77 -17.20
N GLN A 75 22.15 -15.98 -16.96
CA GLN A 75 21.34 -17.14 -16.60
C GLN A 75 20.63 -16.97 -15.26
N LEU A 76 21.34 -16.43 -14.26
CA LEU A 76 20.81 -16.14 -12.93
C LEU A 76 19.66 -15.11 -12.99
N VAL A 77 19.87 -14.01 -13.71
CA VAL A 77 18.85 -12.97 -13.92
C VAL A 77 17.64 -13.55 -14.64
N ARG A 78 17.86 -14.32 -15.72
CA ARG A 78 16.78 -14.97 -16.46
C ARG A 78 15.96 -15.91 -15.58
N ARG A 79 16.61 -16.75 -14.77
CA ARG A 79 15.94 -17.66 -13.83
C ARG A 79 15.05 -16.90 -12.86
N ASN A 80 15.59 -15.86 -12.22
CA ASN A 80 14.84 -15.04 -11.27
C ASN A 80 13.71 -14.25 -11.93
N LEU A 81 13.91 -13.74 -13.14
CA LEU A 81 12.89 -13.02 -13.89
C LEU A 81 11.72 -13.92 -14.28
N VAL A 82 12.00 -15.13 -14.77
CA VAL A 82 10.95 -16.13 -15.06
C VAL A 82 10.19 -16.48 -13.80
N ALA A 83 10.89 -16.73 -12.69
CA ALA A 83 10.25 -16.99 -11.40
C ALA A 83 9.39 -15.80 -10.93
N ALA A 84 9.86 -14.56 -11.10
CA ALA A 84 9.11 -13.35 -10.76
C ALA A 84 7.86 -13.18 -11.61
N ILE A 85 7.96 -13.39 -12.93
CA ILE A 85 6.81 -13.32 -13.83
C ILE A 85 5.78 -14.39 -13.46
N ALA A 86 6.22 -15.64 -13.22
CA ALA A 86 5.35 -16.73 -12.81
C ALA A 86 4.68 -16.43 -11.45
N TYR A 87 5.46 -15.95 -10.47
CA TYR A 87 4.96 -15.61 -9.15
C TYR A 87 3.95 -14.47 -9.20
N VAL A 88 4.26 -13.39 -9.92
CA VAL A 88 3.36 -12.24 -10.12
C VAL A 88 2.09 -12.65 -10.85
N GLY A 89 2.23 -13.46 -11.90
CA GLY A 89 1.12 -14.00 -12.68
C GLY A 89 0.15 -14.85 -11.86
N LEU A 90 0.63 -15.49 -10.79
CA LEU A 90 -0.19 -16.22 -9.84
C LEU A 90 -0.76 -15.32 -8.72
N ILE A 91 0.10 -14.50 -8.11
CA ILE A 91 -0.20 -13.79 -6.88
C ILE A 91 -1.13 -12.58 -7.10
N VAL A 92 -1.05 -11.92 -8.28
CA VAL A 92 -1.91 -10.78 -8.59
C VAL A 92 -3.37 -11.21 -8.76
N PRO A 93 -3.71 -12.23 -9.58
CA PRO A 93 -5.07 -12.76 -9.64
C PRO A 93 -5.55 -13.29 -8.28
N ALA A 94 -4.70 -14.03 -7.55
CA ALA A 94 -5.05 -14.54 -6.23
C ALA A 94 -5.35 -13.40 -5.24
N GLY A 95 -4.52 -12.36 -5.21
CA GLY A 95 -4.70 -11.18 -4.36
C GLY A 95 -5.97 -10.41 -4.72
N VAL A 96 -6.30 -10.28 -6.00
CA VAL A 96 -7.57 -9.69 -6.45
C VAL A 96 -8.76 -10.54 -5.97
N ALA A 97 -8.72 -11.85 -6.20
CA ALA A 97 -9.81 -12.75 -5.80
C ALA A 97 -10.03 -12.75 -4.28
N LEU A 98 -8.96 -12.87 -3.50
CA LEU A 98 -9.00 -12.84 -2.04
C LEU A 98 -9.39 -11.45 -1.51
N GLY A 99 -8.94 -10.38 -2.15
CA GLY A 99 -9.31 -9.01 -1.80
C GLY A 99 -10.80 -8.75 -2.01
N LEU A 100 -11.34 -9.17 -3.15
CA LEU A 100 -12.77 -9.09 -3.45
C LEU A 100 -13.60 -9.94 -2.48
N LYS A 101 -13.17 -11.18 -2.19
CA LYS A 101 -13.82 -12.07 -1.22
C LYS A 101 -13.91 -11.43 0.17
N GLN A 102 -12.91 -10.65 0.58
CA GLN A 102 -12.89 -9.94 1.86
C GLN A 102 -13.70 -8.63 1.86
N ALA A 103 -13.79 -7.96 0.71
CA ALA A 103 -14.49 -6.68 0.54
C ALA A 103 -16.00 -6.84 0.34
N ASP A 104 -16.43 -7.95 -0.27
CA ASP A 104 -17.84 -8.21 -0.58
C ASP A 104 -18.74 -8.18 0.68
N PRO A 105 -18.52 -9.00 1.72
CA PRO A 105 -19.37 -8.97 2.91
C PRO A 105 -19.21 -7.67 3.72
N ALA A 106 -18.16 -6.89 3.49
CA ALA A 106 -17.96 -5.58 4.12
C ALA A 106 -18.76 -4.45 3.44
N THR A 107 -19.24 -4.67 2.21
CA THR A 107 -19.84 -3.62 1.37
C THR A 107 -21.17 -4.03 0.73
N ARG A 108 -21.64 -5.27 0.90
CA ARG A 108 -22.86 -5.78 0.28
C ARG A 108 -24.13 -5.04 0.72
N TRP A 109 -24.22 -4.67 2.00
CA TRP A 109 -25.32 -3.87 2.54
C TRP A 109 -25.52 -2.52 1.81
N LEU A 110 -24.47 -1.96 1.18
CA LEU A 110 -24.58 -0.76 0.35
C LEU A 110 -25.33 -1.03 -0.97
N LEU A 111 -25.21 -2.22 -1.54
CA LEU A 111 -25.98 -2.61 -2.74
C LEU A 111 -27.45 -2.81 -2.41
N GLU A 112 -27.72 -3.32 -1.20
CA GLU A 112 -29.05 -3.61 -0.69
C GLU A 112 -29.74 -2.36 -0.10
N GLU A 113 -29.08 -1.20 -0.15
CA GLU A 113 -29.55 0.10 0.37
C GLU A 113 -30.16 0.02 1.78
N ARG A 114 -29.56 -0.81 2.63
CA ARG A 114 -30.00 -1.03 4.02
C ARG A 114 -28.93 -0.65 5.02
N ALA A 115 -29.32 -0.53 6.29
CA ALA A 115 -28.36 -0.40 7.38
C ALA A 115 -27.48 -1.68 7.50
N PRO A 116 -26.18 -1.53 7.82
CA PRO A 116 -25.32 -2.68 8.08
C PRO A 116 -25.67 -3.35 9.40
N THR A 117 -25.55 -4.67 9.43
CA THR A 117 -25.52 -5.44 10.68
C THR A 117 -24.24 -5.13 11.46
N GLU A 118 -24.19 -5.48 12.76
CA GLU A 118 -22.97 -5.28 13.57
C GLU A 118 -21.77 -6.01 12.96
N ARG A 119 -21.99 -7.22 12.43
CA ARG A 119 -20.94 -8.00 11.77
C ARG A 119 -20.42 -7.31 10.52
N GLU A 120 -21.30 -6.77 9.69
CA GLU A 120 -20.89 -6.03 8.48
C GLU A 120 -20.19 -4.72 8.83
N ARG A 121 -20.58 -4.06 9.92
CA ARG A 121 -19.90 -2.88 10.45
C ARG A 121 -18.47 -3.19 10.87
N GLU A 122 -18.25 -4.25 11.65
CA GLU A 122 -16.90 -4.72 12.00
C GLU A 122 -16.09 -5.10 10.76
N LEU A 123 -16.74 -5.75 9.77
CA LEU A 123 -16.10 -6.10 8.52
C LEU A 123 -15.68 -4.84 7.75
N ALA A 124 -16.55 -3.84 7.60
CA ALA A 124 -16.23 -2.58 6.94
C ALA A 124 -15.07 -1.84 7.62
N LEU A 125 -15.11 -1.71 8.95
CA LEU A 125 -14.09 -1.02 9.73
C LEU A 125 -12.73 -1.75 9.73
N GLY A 126 -12.73 -3.08 9.59
CA GLY A 126 -11.52 -3.91 9.56
C GLY A 126 -11.00 -4.28 8.19
N LEU A 127 -11.64 -3.83 7.11
CA LEU A 127 -11.26 -4.22 5.75
C LEU A 127 -9.80 -3.87 5.43
N GLY A 128 -9.36 -2.66 5.76
CA GLY A 128 -7.98 -2.22 5.53
C GLY A 128 -6.94 -3.14 6.16
N LEU A 129 -7.08 -3.47 7.45
CA LEU A 129 -6.13 -4.35 8.15
C LEU A 129 -6.16 -5.79 7.64
N ARG A 130 -7.33 -6.29 7.24
CA ARG A 130 -7.44 -7.63 6.63
C ARG A 130 -6.73 -7.69 5.27
N LEU A 131 -6.91 -6.67 4.43
CA LEU A 131 -6.17 -6.56 3.18
C LEU A 131 -4.67 -6.40 3.42
N LEU A 132 -4.24 -5.58 4.39
CA LEU A 132 -2.84 -5.46 4.78
C LEU A 132 -2.22 -6.82 5.12
N ARG A 133 -2.85 -7.59 6.02
CA ARG A 133 -2.36 -8.92 6.44
C ARG A 133 -2.25 -9.88 5.26
N MET A 134 -3.26 -9.87 4.39
CA MET A 134 -3.24 -10.65 3.15
C MET A 134 -2.04 -10.26 2.30
N GLN A 135 -1.87 -8.97 1.98
CA GLN A 135 -0.76 -8.47 1.16
C GLN A 135 0.60 -8.83 1.77
N THR A 136 0.78 -8.66 3.09
CA THR A 136 2.00 -9.05 3.78
C THR A 136 2.28 -10.56 3.65
N GLY A 137 1.26 -11.40 3.74
CA GLY A 137 1.40 -12.85 3.53
C GLY A 137 1.83 -13.20 2.10
N LEU A 138 1.22 -12.55 1.10
CA LEU A 138 1.60 -12.73 -0.32
C LEU A 138 3.05 -12.32 -0.58
N TRP A 139 3.53 -11.26 0.06
CA TRP A 139 4.93 -10.84 -0.06
C TRP A 139 5.89 -11.74 0.72
N ALA A 140 5.51 -12.20 1.91
CA ALA A 140 6.29 -13.16 2.68
C ALA A 140 6.50 -14.47 1.91
N GLY A 141 5.49 -14.95 1.18
CA GLY A 141 5.64 -16.08 0.26
C GLY A 141 6.70 -15.83 -0.82
N GLY A 142 6.79 -14.61 -1.34
CA GLY A 142 7.82 -14.20 -2.30
C GLY A 142 9.21 -14.23 -1.68
N VAL A 143 9.37 -13.70 -0.47
CA VAL A 143 10.64 -13.74 0.28
C VAL A 143 11.13 -15.18 0.41
N VAL A 144 10.27 -16.09 0.86
CA VAL A 144 10.61 -17.52 1.02
C VAL A 144 10.98 -18.14 -0.33
N LEU A 145 10.17 -17.94 -1.36
CA LEU A 145 10.41 -18.48 -2.69
C LEU A 145 11.78 -18.05 -3.25
N PHE A 146 12.05 -16.75 -3.23
CA PHE A 146 13.27 -16.21 -3.82
C PHE A 146 14.52 -16.50 -3.00
N TYR A 147 14.39 -16.57 -1.67
CA TYR A 147 15.48 -17.05 -0.83
C TYR A 147 15.86 -18.49 -1.20
N LEU A 148 14.88 -19.40 -1.20
CA LEU A 148 15.10 -20.82 -1.51
C LEU A 148 15.63 -21.03 -2.94
N LEU A 149 15.19 -20.21 -3.89
CA LEU A 149 15.64 -20.26 -5.28
C LEU A 149 17.14 -19.93 -5.43
N ASN A 150 17.71 -19.13 -4.52
CA ASN A 150 19.06 -18.59 -4.66
C ASN A 150 20.05 -19.07 -3.57
N VAL A 151 19.59 -19.66 -2.46
CA VAL A 151 20.46 -20.02 -1.32
C VAL A 151 21.52 -21.07 -1.68
N SER A 152 21.20 -21.99 -2.58
CA SER A 152 22.15 -22.98 -3.11
C SER A 152 23.16 -22.39 -4.08
N THR A 153 22.88 -21.19 -4.62
CA THR A 153 23.78 -20.47 -5.53
C THR A 153 24.75 -19.62 -4.72
N SER A 154 24.23 -18.81 -3.78
CA SER A 154 25.03 -18.01 -2.86
C SER A 154 24.14 -17.57 -1.69
N GLY A 155 24.60 -17.80 -0.46
CA GLY A 155 23.89 -17.39 0.74
C GLY A 155 23.72 -15.87 0.85
N LEU A 156 24.74 -15.11 0.44
CA LEU A 156 24.69 -13.64 0.39
C LEU A 156 23.63 -13.17 -0.61
N LEU A 157 23.66 -13.68 -1.84
CA LEU A 157 22.69 -13.33 -2.88
C LEU A 157 21.26 -13.64 -2.42
N ALA A 158 21.05 -14.81 -1.83
CA ALA A 158 19.74 -15.20 -1.32
C ALA A 158 19.25 -14.26 -0.22
N PHE A 159 20.15 -13.85 0.68
CA PHE A 159 19.84 -12.88 1.73
C PHE A 159 19.52 -11.50 1.15
N GLU A 160 20.32 -10.99 0.21
CA GLU A 160 20.11 -9.69 -0.45
C GLU A 160 18.78 -9.67 -1.22
N ILE A 161 18.45 -10.74 -1.94
CA ILE A 161 17.15 -10.86 -2.60
C ILE A 161 16.03 -10.90 -1.56
N ALA A 162 16.16 -11.73 -0.53
CA ALA A 162 15.14 -11.89 0.50
C ALA A 162 14.83 -10.58 1.23
N ILE A 163 15.86 -9.84 1.68
CA ILE A 163 15.65 -8.57 2.38
C ILE A 163 15.06 -7.52 1.46
N THR A 164 15.47 -7.47 0.19
CA THR A 164 14.93 -6.51 -0.79
C THR A 164 13.46 -6.78 -1.10
N VAL A 165 13.10 -8.06 -1.30
CA VAL A 165 11.70 -8.48 -1.48
C VAL A 165 10.89 -8.18 -0.23
N ALA A 166 11.45 -8.39 0.97
CA ALA A 166 10.77 -8.11 2.24
C ALA A 166 10.49 -6.61 2.42
N LEU A 167 11.50 -5.76 2.21
CA LEU A 167 11.38 -4.30 2.32
C LEU A 167 10.42 -3.73 1.25
N GLY A 168 10.52 -4.20 0.01
CA GLY A 168 9.59 -3.86 -1.06
C GLY A 168 8.16 -4.30 -0.74
N GLY A 169 7.99 -5.47 -0.12
CA GLY A 169 6.70 -6.00 0.27
C GLY A 169 6.03 -5.26 1.43
N VAL A 170 6.80 -4.92 2.46
CA VAL A 170 6.31 -4.06 3.56
C VAL A 170 5.86 -2.71 3.00
N THR A 171 6.66 -2.10 2.13
CA THR A 171 6.33 -0.81 1.49
C THR A 171 5.05 -0.92 0.68
N THR A 172 4.97 -1.93 -0.19
CA THR A 172 3.81 -2.18 -1.06
C THR A 172 2.53 -2.40 -0.24
N ALA A 173 2.61 -3.22 0.81
CA ALA A 173 1.48 -3.54 1.66
C ALA A 173 1.01 -2.31 2.47
N ALA A 174 1.92 -1.49 2.98
CA ALA A 174 1.61 -0.26 3.70
C ALA A 174 0.97 0.80 2.78
N VAL A 175 1.49 0.99 1.57
CA VAL A 175 0.88 1.91 0.57
C VAL A 175 -0.53 1.43 0.19
N ALA A 176 -0.70 0.14 -0.10
CA ALA A 176 -2.01 -0.44 -0.41
C ALA A 176 -3.02 -0.27 0.74
N TYR A 177 -2.55 -0.42 1.98
CA TYR A 177 -3.34 -0.16 3.19
C TYR A 177 -3.81 1.30 3.25
N LEU A 178 -2.91 2.28 3.11
CA LEU A 178 -3.26 3.70 3.19
C LEU A 178 -4.26 4.10 2.08
N LEU A 179 -4.08 3.57 0.87
CA LEU A 179 -4.99 3.83 -0.26
C LEU A 179 -6.36 3.18 -0.04
N THR A 180 -6.39 1.96 0.49
CA THR A 180 -7.64 1.28 0.85
C THR A 180 -8.35 2.02 1.97
N GLU A 181 -7.63 2.43 3.00
CA GLU A 181 -8.19 3.19 4.11
C GLU A 181 -8.86 4.47 3.60
N ARG A 182 -8.16 5.22 2.72
CA ARG A 182 -8.72 6.41 2.04
C ARG A 182 -9.96 6.07 1.21
N ASN A 183 -9.94 4.98 0.43
CA ASN A 183 -11.05 4.54 -0.39
C ASN A 183 -12.30 4.17 0.43
N THR A 184 -12.09 3.53 1.58
CA THR A 184 -13.17 3.02 2.45
C THR A 184 -13.78 4.07 3.39
N ARG A 185 -13.25 5.30 3.45
CA ARG A 185 -13.74 6.34 4.37
C ARG A 185 -15.24 6.61 4.24
N SER A 186 -15.77 6.70 3.02
CA SER A 186 -17.21 6.94 2.80
C SER A 186 -18.06 5.75 3.25
N THR A 187 -17.60 4.53 3.00
CA THR A 187 -18.25 3.30 3.48
C THR A 187 -18.28 3.25 5.01
N ILE A 188 -17.15 3.59 5.65
CA ILE A 188 -17.02 3.63 7.11
C ILE A 188 -17.94 4.71 7.70
N ALA A 189 -17.99 5.91 7.12
CA ALA A 189 -18.88 6.98 7.58
C ALA A 189 -20.35 6.55 7.56
N ARG A 190 -20.81 5.94 6.46
CA ARG A 190 -22.18 5.39 6.37
C ARG A 190 -22.44 4.27 7.35
N ALA A 191 -21.44 3.42 7.60
CA ALA A 191 -21.59 2.32 8.56
C ALA A 191 -21.71 2.82 10.02
N LEU A 192 -21.17 4.01 10.31
CA LEU A 192 -21.20 4.65 11.62
C LEU A 192 -22.38 5.61 11.82
N ALA A 193 -23.03 6.07 10.75
CA ALA A 193 -24.15 7.01 10.82
C ALA A 193 -25.36 6.47 11.60
N GLY A 194 -25.58 5.15 11.60
CA GLY A 194 -26.71 4.54 12.30
C GLY A 194 -26.49 4.30 13.80
N ALA A 195 -25.37 3.66 14.17
CA ALA A 195 -25.05 3.40 15.57
C ALA A 195 -23.53 3.28 15.77
N PRO A 196 -22.97 3.81 16.86
CA PRO A 196 -21.56 3.61 17.20
C PRO A 196 -21.30 2.11 17.48
N PRO A 197 -20.19 1.54 16.98
CA PRO A 197 -19.85 0.14 17.20
C PRO A 197 -19.58 -0.15 18.67
N ARG A 198 -19.98 -1.33 19.16
CA ARG A 198 -19.85 -1.69 20.58
C ARG A 198 -18.40 -1.99 21.00
N SER A 199 -17.52 -2.35 20.07
CA SER A 199 -16.18 -2.88 20.43
C SER A 199 -15.05 -2.62 19.42
N TYR A 200 -15.22 -1.73 18.43
CA TYR A 200 -14.22 -1.60 17.36
C TYR A 200 -13.25 -0.42 17.53
N ARG A 201 -11.95 -0.72 17.67
CA ARG A 201 -10.86 0.25 17.61
C ARG A 201 -10.54 0.55 16.14
N VAL A 202 -11.05 1.65 15.61
CA VAL A 202 -10.64 2.20 14.31
C VAL A 202 -9.11 2.37 14.32
N PRO A 203 -8.38 2.09 13.21
CA PRO A 203 -6.95 2.35 13.15
C PRO A 203 -6.68 3.81 13.54
N GLY A 204 -5.98 3.99 14.64
CA GLY A 204 -5.77 5.30 15.24
C GLY A 204 -4.79 6.14 14.42
N VAL A 205 -4.73 7.43 14.74
CA VAL A 205 -3.70 8.35 14.24
C VAL A 205 -2.30 7.75 14.41
N ALA A 206 -2.06 7.02 15.51
CA ALA A 206 -0.82 6.30 15.77
C ALA A 206 -0.47 5.27 14.69
N THR A 207 -1.42 4.47 14.21
CA THR A 207 -1.18 3.48 13.15
C THR A 207 -0.76 4.16 11.85
N ARG A 208 -1.40 5.28 11.49
CA ARG A 208 -1.05 6.07 10.30
C ARG A 208 0.32 6.72 10.43
N ALA A 209 0.64 7.26 11.61
CA ALA A 209 1.96 7.82 11.91
C ALA A 209 3.07 6.77 11.76
N LEU A 210 2.85 5.57 12.32
CA LEU A 210 3.79 4.46 12.20
C LEU A 210 3.99 4.01 10.75
N PHE A 211 2.94 4.00 9.92
CA PHE A 211 3.11 3.73 8.49
C PHE A 211 3.88 4.83 7.76
N ALA A 212 3.61 6.10 8.05
CA ALA A 212 4.35 7.22 7.45
C ALA A 212 5.84 7.17 7.82
N TRP A 213 6.15 6.90 9.09
CA TRP A 213 7.51 6.68 9.55
C TRP A 213 8.16 5.44 8.92
N ALA A 214 7.44 4.32 8.86
CA ALA A 214 7.97 3.09 8.29
C ALA A 214 8.34 3.26 6.81
N LEU A 215 7.45 3.90 6.04
CA LEU A 215 7.61 4.15 4.61
C LEU A 215 8.69 5.21 4.30
N GLY A 216 8.72 6.30 5.07
CA GLY A 216 9.64 7.41 4.82
C GLY A 216 11.01 7.27 5.48
N THR A 217 11.15 6.37 6.45
CA THR A 217 12.39 6.28 7.25
C THR A 217 12.81 4.84 7.50
N ALA A 218 11.99 4.05 8.19
CA ALA A 218 12.45 2.74 8.68
C ALA A 218 12.90 1.81 7.54
N VAL A 219 12.08 1.65 6.50
CA VAL A 219 12.40 0.77 5.37
C VAL A 219 13.65 1.21 4.61
N PRO A 220 13.78 2.48 4.17
CA PRO A 220 15.00 2.95 3.51
C PRO A 220 16.25 2.84 4.40
N VAL A 221 16.14 3.23 5.68
CA VAL A 221 17.29 3.17 6.61
C VAL A 221 17.73 1.74 6.86
N ILE A 222 16.79 0.79 7.01
CA ILE A 222 17.14 -0.63 7.13
C ILE A 222 17.88 -1.11 5.88
N GLY A 223 17.44 -0.70 4.68
CA GLY A 223 18.14 -1.02 3.44
C GLY A 223 19.57 -0.46 3.40
N VAL A 224 19.78 0.79 3.81
CA VAL A 224 21.10 1.44 3.89
C VAL A 224 21.99 0.75 4.93
N VAL A 225 21.45 0.43 6.11
CA VAL A 225 22.18 -0.28 7.16
C VAL A 225 22.57 -1.68 6.70
N ALA A 226 21.68 -2.39 6.00
CA ALA A 226 21.96 -3.72 5.47
C ALA A 226 23.12 -3.70 4.47
N ILE A 227 23.10 -2.78 3.48
CA ILE A 227 24.19 -2.68 2.51
C ILE A 227 25.51 -2.22 3.15
N ALA A 228 25.45 -1.32 4.13
CA ALA A 228 26.63 -0.89 4.87
C ALA A 228 27.24 -2.05 5.68
N ALA A 229 26.41 -2.85 6.37
CA ALA A 229 26.86 -4.02 7.10
C ALA A 229 27.52 -5.07 6.18
N VAL A 230 26.93 -5.33 5.01
CA VAL A 230 27.55 -6.21 3.99
C VAL A 230 28.90 -5.66 3.54
N SER A 231 29.00 -4.35 3.29
CA SER A 231 30.25 -3.70 2.86
C SER A 231 31.36 -3.70 3.93
N LEU A 232 31.03 -3.89 5.22
CA LEU A 232 32.03 -4.07 6.28
C LEU A 232 32.60 -5.49 6.31
N ALA A 233 31.82 -6.49 5.87
CA ALA A 233 32.20 -7.88 5.92
C ALA A 233 32.82 -8.39 4.60
N LEU A 234 32.43 -7.80 3.47
CA LEU A 234 32.77 -8.27 2.13
C LEU A 234 33.26 -7.12 1.23
N PRO A 235 34.15 -7.41 0.25
CA PRO A 235 34.64 -6.40 -0.68
C PRO A 235 33.51 -6.00 -1.65
N VAL A 236 32.77 -4.95 -1.30
CA VAL A 236 31.73 -4.36 -2.15
C VAL A 236 32.24 -3.04 -2.74
N SER A 237 31.97 -2.80 -4.02
CA SER A 237 32.30 -1.54 -4.68
C SER A 237 31.65 -0.34 -3.98
N ALA A 238 32.47 0.65 -3.60
CA ALA A 238 32.00 1.90 -2.99
C ALA A 238 30.97 2.62 -3.88
N HIS A 239 31.09 2.51 -5.21
CA HIS A 239 30.12 3.06 -6.14
C HIS A 239 28.74 2.41 -6.01
N ARG A 240 28.67 1.08 -5.80
CA ARG A 240 27.40 0.35 -5.62
C ARG A 240 26.74 0.66 -4.28
N VAL A 241 27.53 0.77 -3.21
CA VAL A 241 27.03 1.22 -1.91
C VAL A 241 26.45 2.64 -2.02
N ALA A 242 27.17 3.56 -2.67
CA ALA A 242 26.71 4.93 -2.90
C ALA A 242 25.45 4.98 -3.77
N ALA A 243 25.39 4.22 -4.87
CA ALA A 243 24.22 4.14 -5.74
C ALA A 243 23.01 3.56 -5.00
N THR A 244 23.20 2.52 -4.17
CA THR A 244 22.16 1.94 -3.31
C THR A 244 21.64 2.96 -2.30
N ALA A 245 22.54 3.64 -1.59
CA ALA A 245 22.17 4.65 -0.61
C ALA A 245 21.42 5.83 -1.26
N LEU A 246 21.88 6.30 -2.43
CA LEU A 246 21.22 7.36 -3.18
C LEU A 246 19.81 6.95 -3.64
N CYS A 247 19.68 5.75 -4.20
CA CYS A 247 18.39 5.23 -4.66
C CYS A 247 17.39 5.09 -3.49
N LEU A 248 17.81 4.47 -2.39
CA LEU A 248 16.99 4.35 -1.18
C LEU A 248 16.64 5.72 -0.59
N GLY A 249 17.57 6.68 -0.61
CA GLY A 249 17.32 8.05 -0.17
C GLY A 249 16.25 8.75 -1.02
N VAL A 250 16.32 8.64 -2.35
CA VAL A 250 15.30 9.20 -3.25
C VAL A 250 13.93 8.54 -3.00
N ILE A 251 13.90 7.21 -2.86
CA ILE A 251 12.67 6.47 -2.52
C ILE A 251 12.11 6.96 -1.18
N ALA A 252 12.96 7.12 -0.16
CA ALA A 252 12.58 7.63 1.15
C ALA A 252 11.92 9.00 1.07
N LEU A 253 12.52 9.92 0.31
CA LEU A 253 12.00 11.27 0.13
C LEU A 253 10.65 11.27 -0.58
N VAL A 254 10.52 10.56 -1.69
CA VAL A 254 9.28 10.54 -2.49
C VAL A 254 8.16 9.81 -1.77
N VAL A 255 8.41 8.58 -1.31
CA VAL A 255 7.39 7.74 -0.65
C VAL A 255 7.07 8.31 0.74
N GLY A 256 8.09 8.76 1.48
CA GLY A 256 7.92 9.39 2.80
C GLY A 256 7.13 10.68 2.74
N LEU A 257 7.42 11.56 1.77
CA LEU A 257 6.62 12.78 1.57
C LEU A 257 5.15 12.43 1.27
N GLY A 258 4.90 11.48 0.36
CA GLY A 258 3.54 11.04 0.04
C GLY A 258 2.81 10.49 1.26
N ALA A 259 3.46 9.64 2.05
CA ALA A 259 2.88 9.08 3.27
C ALA A 259 2.63 10.16 4.34
N MET A 260 3.55 11.13 4.48
CA MET A 260 3.41 12.25 5.40
C MET A 260 2.26 13.19 5.01
N VAL A 261 2.06 13.45 3.71
CA VAL A 261 0.91 14.22 3.22
C VAL A 261 -0.41 13.53 3.57
N ILE A 262 -0.49 12.21 3.35
CA ILE A 262 -1.69 11.43 3.70
C ILE A 262 -1.94 11.49 5.22
N PHE A 263 -0.88 11.37 6.02
CA PHE A 263 -0.95 11.46 7.47
C PHE A 263 -1.43 12.85 7.93
N ALA A 264 -0.82 13.92 7.42
CA ALA A 264 -1.15 15.30 7.76
C ALA A 264 -2.60 15.66 7.40
N GLN A 265 -3.07 15.24 6.23
CA GLN A 265 -4.48 15.37 5.82
C GLN A 265 -5.41 14.66 6.80
N SER A 266 -5.02 13.47 7.28
CA SER A 266 -5.84 12.68 8.19
C SER A 266 -6.07 13.33 9.57
N ILE A 267 -5.19 14.26 9.98
CA ILE A 267 -5.32 15.06 11.20
C ILE A 267 -5.98 16.41 10.91
N SER A 268 -5.65 17.03 9.78
CA SER A 268 -6.09 18.38 9.45
C SER A 268 -7.55 18.46 9.00
N ASP A 269 -8.04 17.46 8.27
CA ASP A 269 -9.40 17.47 7.71
C ASP A 269 -10.49 17.56 8.81
N PRO A 270 -10.43 16.81 9.93
CA PRO A 270 -11.39 16.96 11.01
C PRO A 270 -11.35 18.33 11.69
N LEU A 271 -10.15 18.91 11.86
CA LEU A 271 -9.98 20.20 12.54
C LEU A 271 -10.54 21.38 11.73
N ARG A 272 -10.57 21.26 10.39
CA ARG A 272 -11.20 22.26 9.52
C ARG A 272 -12.71 22.33 9.66
N ILE A 273 -13.35 21.27 10.17
CA ILE A 273 -14.80 21.23 10.39
C ILE A 273 -15.19 21.97 11.69
N LEU A 274 -14.22 22.17 12.59
CA LEU A 274 -14.41 22.83 13.89
C LEU A 274 -14.05 24.33 13.88
N ARG A 275 -13.57 24.87 12.76
CA ARG A 275 -13.23 26.29 12.57
C ARG A 275 -14.28 26.97 11.70
#